data_AF-A0A0R0JS97-F1
#
_entry.id   AF-A0A0R0JS97-F1
#
_cell.length_a   1.000
_cell.length_b   1.000
_cell.length_c   1.000
_cell.angle_alpha   90.00
_cell.angle_beta   90.00
_cell.angle_gamma   90.00
#
_symmetry.space_group_name_H-M   'P 1'
#
loop_
_entity.id
_entity.type
_entity.pdbx_description
1 polymer ?
#
loop_
_entity_poly.entity_id
_entity_poly.type
_entity_poly.pdbx_seq_one_letter_code
_entity_poly.pdbx_strand_id
1 'polypeptide(L)'
;MELAGTEAGHIPRCYVMDMSKDFIPMSVFSDTPQGKISVEGKILNKFDMRPHNQTLELYGKLCRERTNKYMVKSRQIQVIDNDSGAHMRPMPGMISFSTSGPSEKKKSPAKATDTKRTRRDRGEMEEIVFKLFERQPNWSLRNLIQETDQPEQFLKDILKDLCVYNNKGTNQGTYELKPEYRKSGD
;
A
#
# COMPACT_ATOMS: atom_id res chain seq x y z
N MET A 1 14.56 20.43 49.72
CA MET A 1 13.51 21.40 49.33
C MET A 1 12.34 20.58 48.80
N GLU A 2 11.12 20.86 49.27
CA GLU A 2 9.90 20.12 48.90
C GLU A 2 9.11 20.91 47.86
N LEU A 3 8.56 20.22 46.86
CA LEU A 3 7.69 20.79 45.81
C LEU A 3 6.31 20.15 45.92
N ALA A 4 5.24 20.97 45.98
CA ALA A 4 3.86 20.52 46.00
C ALA A 4 3.21 20.63 44.60
N GLY A 5 2.61 19.54 44.11
CA GLY A 5 1.94 19.47 42.79
C GLY A 5 0.41 19.57 42.85
N THR A 6 -0.19 20.11 41.78
CA THR A 6 -1.64 20.37 41.60
C THR A 6 -2.50 19.11 41.49
N GLU A 7 -3.71 19.21 42.05
CA GLU A 7 -4.78 18.21 42.24
C GLU A 7 -5.12 17.37 40.98
N ALA A 8 -4.49 16.21 40.81
CA ALA A 8 -4.98 15.13 39.96
C ALA A 8 -4.68 13.79 40.64
N GLY A 9 -5.69 12.92 40.72
CA GLY A 9 -5.77 11.76 41.60
C GLY A 9 -4.53 10.86 41.66
N HIS A 10 -4.23 10.40 42.87
CA HIS A 10 -3.26 9.34 43.20
C HIS A 10 -1.78 9.60 42.81
N ILE A 11 -1.40 10.85 42.57
CA ILE A 11 -0.01 11.25 42.29
C ILE A 11 0.69 11.67 43.59
N PRO A 12 1.95 11.26 43.83
CA PRO A 12 2.72 11.74 44.98
C PRO A 12 2.85 13.26 44.99
N ARG A 13 2.53 13.88 46.13
CA ARG A 13 2.53 15.34 46.29
C ARG A 13 3.88 15.91 46.70
N CYS A 14 4.77 15.07 47.23
CA CYS A 14 6.06 15.50 47.76
C CYS A 14 7.20 14.73 47.11
N TYR A 15 8.24 15.48 46.75
CA TYR A 15 9.48 14.95 46.20
C TYR A 15 10.66 15.49 47.00
N VAL A 16 11.68 14.67 47.17
CA VAL A 16 12.96 15.08 47.73
C VAL A 16 13.90 15.39 46.58
N MET A 17 14.59 16.52 46.68
CA MET A 17 15.65 16.90 45.76
C MET A 17 17.00 16.62 46.41
N ASP A 18 17.75 15.68 45.84
CA ASP A 18 19.10 15.35 46.25
C ASP A 18 20.08 16.14 45.38
N MET A 19 20.96 16.92 46.00
CA MET A 19 21.98 17.69 45.29
C MET A 19 23.12 16.76 44.86
N SER A 20 23.46 16.78 43.57
CA SER A 20 24.63 16.07 43.06
C SER A 20 25.90 16.72 43.60
N LYS A 21 26.87 15.91 44.01
CA LYS A 21 28.19 16.36 44.47
C LYS A 21 29.19 16.53 43.33
N ASP A 22 28.87 15.98 42.16
CA ASP A 22 29.75 16.00 41.01
C ASP A 22 29.65 17.35 40.32
N PHE A 23 30.78 18.06 40.24
CA PHE A 23 30.85 19.32 39.53
C PHE A 23 31.10 19.07 38.04
N ILE A 24 30.07 19.29 37.23
CA ILE A 24 30.16 19.28 35.78
C ILE A 24 29.82 20.70 35.30
N PRO A 25 30.78 21.47 34.75
CA PRO A 25 30.52 22.79 34.21
C PRO A 25 29.45 22.71 33.11
N MET A 26 28.28 23.29 33.36
CA MET A 26 27.21 23.38 32.37
C MET A 26 26.73 24.83 32.25
N SER A 27 26.28 25.22 31.06
CA SER A 27 25.72 26.55 30.78
C SER A 27 24.40 26.40 30.04
N VAL A 28 23.50 27.36 30.25
CA VAL A 28 22.18 27.40 29.61
C VAL A 28 22.22 28.41 28.47
N PHE A 29 21.73 27.99 27.31
CA PHE A 29 21.54 28.83 26.13
C PHE A 29 20.07 28.82 25.77
N SER A 30 19.56 29.96 25.28
CA SER A 30 18.22 30.08 24.73
C SER A 30 18.30 30.47 23.27
N ASP A 31 17.38 29.96 22.45
CA ASP A 31 17.15 30.42 21.10
C ASP A 31 15.75 31.05 20.98
N THR A 32 15.69 32.13 20.21
CA THR A 32 14.40 32.74 19.85
C THR A 32 13.92 32.15 18.52
N PRO A 33 12.61 32.09 18.24
CA PRO A 33 12.10 31.68 16.94
C PRO A 33 12.65 32.50 15.76
N GLN A 34 13.22 33.68 16.02
CA GLN A 34 13.88 34.56 15.05
C GLN A 34 15.35 34.19 14.78
N GLY A 35 15.87 33.11 15.38
CA GLY A 35 17.23 32.60 15.17
C GLY A 35 18.33 33.28 15.99
N LYS A 36 17.97 34.17 16.93
CA LYS A 36 18.96 34.77 17.85
C LYS A 36 19.20 33.85 19.04
N ILE A 37 20.48 33.55 19.31
CA ILE A 37 20.96 32.73 20.43
C ILE A 37 21.47 33.66 21.54
N SER A 38 21.11 33.37 22.80
CA SER A 38 21.59 34.09 23.99
C SER A 38 22.13 33.13 25.05
N VAL A 39 23.11 33.58 25.85
CA VAL A 39 23.64 32.81 27.00
C VAL A 39 22.89 33.26 28.25
N GLU A 40 22.14 32.34 28.86
CA GLU A 40 21.28 32.62 30.03
C GLU A 40 22.06 32.57 31.35
N GLY A 41 23.06 31.69 31.45
CA GLY A 41 23.89 31.59 32.65
C GLY A 41 24.62 30.26 32.80
N LYS A 42 25.29 30.11 33.95
CA LYS A 42 25.99 28.88 34.35
C LYS A 42 25.16 28.10 35.37
N ILE A 43 25.14 26.78 35.24
CA ILE A 43 24.47 25.90 36.21
C ILE A 43 25.42 25.69 37.38
N LEU A 44 24.99 26.13 38.58
CA LEU A 44 25.78 26.01 39.81
C LEU A 44 25.54 24.68 40.52
N ASN A 45 24.28 24.26 40.63
CA ASN A 45 23.86 23.07 41.37
C ASN A 45 22.98 22.18 40.48
N LYS A 46 23.25 20.88 40.50
CA LYS A 46 22.40 19.86 39.89
C LYS A 46 21.60 19.16 41.00
N PHE A 47 20.31 18.98 40.78
CA PHE A 47 19.42 18.27 41.70
C PHE A 47 18.74 17.12 40.99
N ASP A 48 18.72 15.95 41.63
CA ASP A 48 17.95 14.79 41.19
C ASP A 48 16.71 14.66 42.08
N MET A 49 15.56 14.53 41.44
CA MET A 49 14.27 14.45 42.14
C MET A 49 13.88 12.99 42.38
N ARG A 50 13.56 12.63 43.62
CA ARG A 50 13.06 11.30 44.01
C ARG A 50 11.73 11.41 44.76
N PRO A 51 10.85 10.39 44.69
CA PRO A 51 9.62 10.37 45.47
C PRO A 51 9.94 10.40 46.98
N HIS A 52 9.12 11.11 47.75
CA HIS A 52 9.25 11.13 49.20
C HIS A 52 8.83 9.78 49.82
N ASN A 53 9.49 9.37 50.91
CA ASN A 53 9.30 8.04 51.51
C ASN A 53 7.86 7.77 51.96
N GLN A 54 7.16 8.77 52.49
CA GLN A 54 5.77 8.63 52.95
C GLN A 54 4.80 8.29 51.81
N THR A 55 5.14 8.62 50.57
CA THR A 55 4.26 8.45 49.41
C THR A 55 4.76 7.36 48.45
N LEU A 56 5.73 6.55 48.91
CA LEU A 56 6.39 5.54 48.07
C LEU A 56 5.41 4.48 47.57
N GLU A 57 4.41 4.09 48.37
CA GLU A 57 3.38 3.13 47.95
C GLU A 57 2.52 3.65 46.80
N LEU A 58 2.07 4.92 46.88
CA LEU A 58 1.28 5.53 45.81
C LEU A 58 2.10 5.68 44.53
N TYR A 59 3.39 6.05 44.67
CA TYR A 59 4.32 6.09 43.55
C TYR A 59 4.52 4.71 42.93
N GLY A 60 4.63 3.66 43.75
CA GLY A 60 4.72 2.27 43.30
C GLY A 60 3.50 1.83 42.49
N LYS A 61 2.28 2.20 42.92
CA LYS A 61 1.05 1.97 42.14
C LYS A 61 1.11 2.70 40.80
N LEU A 62 1.49 3.97 40.79
CA LEU A 62 1.64 4.77 39.57
C LEU A 62 2.66 4.15 38.58
N CYS A 63 3.80 3.67 39.08
CA CYS A 63 4.79 2.97 38.25
C CYS A 63 4.21 1.69 37.63
N ARG A 64 3.46 0.90 38.40
CA ARG A 64 2.79 -0.32 37.90
C ARG A 64 1.74 0.00 36.85
N GLU A 65 0.93 1.02 37.06
CA GLU A 65 -0.09 1.47 36.10
C GLU A 65 0.55 1.89 34.77
N ARG A 66 1.65 2.66 34.81
CA ARG A 66 2.41 3.03 33.61
C ARG A 66 2.95 1.78 32.91
N THR A 67 3.60 0.88 33.64
CA THR A 67 4.12 -0.37 33.08
C THR A 67 3.02 -1.19 32.42
N ASN A 68 1.88 -1.38 33.09
CA ASN A 68 0.74 -2.11 32.53
C ASN A 68 0.21 -1.44 31.26
N LYS A 69 0.03 -0.12 31.26
CA LYS A 69 -0.44 0.64 30.10
C LYS A 69 0.46 0.45 28.87
N TYR A 70 1.78 0.42 29.07
CA TYR A 70 2.75 0.29 27.98
C TYR A 70 3.13 -1.17 27.65
N MET A 71 2.87 -2.13 28.54
CA MET A 71 3.05 -3.56 28.28
C MET A 71 1.95 -4.14 27.38
N VAL A 72 0.79 -3.49 27.29
CA VAL A 72 -0.26 -3.88 26.33
C VAL A 72 0.30 -3.69 24.92
N LYS A 73 0.65 -4.81 24.27
CA LYS A 73 1.13 -4.81 22.89
C LYS A 73 -0.01 -4.30 22.01
N SER A 74 0.20 -3.18 21.33
CA SER A 74 -0.74 -2.66 20.32
C SER A 74 -0.90 -3.62 19.13
N ARG A 75 0.09 -4.48 18.89
CA ARG A 75 0.07 -5.51 17.85
C ARG A 75 -0.55 -6.80 18.39
N GLN A 76 -1.65 -7.22 17.77
CA GLN A 76 -2.26 -8.53 17.99
C GLN A 76 -1.76 -9.52 16.92
N ILE A 77 -1.38 -10.72 17.34
CA ILE A 77 -1.17 -11.84 16.41
C ILE A 77 -2.55 -12.42 16.13
N GLN A 78 -2.95 -12.40 14.86
CA GLN A 78 -4.15 -13.08 14.41
C GLN A 78 -3.76 -14.47 13.91
N VAL A 79 -4.31 -15.50 14.54
CA VAL A 79 -4.18 -16.88 14.05
C VAL A 79 -5.14 -17.03 12.88
N ILE A 80 -4.62 -17.51 11.74
CA ILE A 80 -5.44 -17.79 10.56
C ILE A 80 -6.07 -19.16 10.78
N ASP A 81 -7.39 -19.19 10.96
CA ASP A 81 -8.17 -20.42 11.22
C ASP A 81 -8.35 -21.30 9.95
N ASN A 82 -8.02 -20.75 8.78
CA ASN A 82 -8.21 -21.41 7.49
C ASN A 82 -6.86 -21.78 6.84
N ASP A 83 -6.13 -22.68 7.50
CA ASP A 83 -4.79 -23.14 7.10
C ASP A 83 -4.78 -24.16 5.95
N SER A 84 -5.91 -24.33 5.26
CA SER A 84 -6.02 -25.21 4.10
C SER A 84 -4.90 -24.94 3.09
N GLY A 85 -4.19 -26.00 2.69
CA GLY A 85 -3.00 -25.92 1.84
C GLY A 85 -3.19 -25.22 0.49
N ALA A 86 -4.43 -24.93 0.07
CA ALA A 86 -4.72 -24.09 -1.09
C ALA A 86 -4.40 -22.60 -0.86
N HIS A 87 -4.56 -22.07 0.36
CA HIS A 87 -4.28 -20.67 0.72
C HIS A 87 -2.81 -20.43 1.13
N MET A 88 -2.08 -21.51 1.43
CA MET A 88 -0.66 -21.48 1.81
C MET A 88 0.28 -21.62 0.60
N ARG A 89 -0.25 -21.87 -0.60
CA ARG A 89 0.56 -21.94 -1.82
C ARG A 89 0.89 -20.53 -2.33
N PRO A 90 2.16 -20.24 -2.65
CA PRO A 90 2.51 -18.99 -3.31
C PRO A 90 1.75 -18.90 -4.63
N MET A 91 0.94 -17.85 -4.80
CA MET A 91 0.27 -17.56 -6.07
C MET A 91 1.33 -17.22 -7.13
N PRO A 92 1.47 -18.01 -8.21
CA PRO A 92 2.36 -17.67 -9.30
C PRO A 92 1.90 -16.35 -9.94
N GLY A 93 2.76 -15.32 -9.95
CA GLY A 93 2.52 -14.06 -10.66
C GLY A 93 2.09 -12.84 -9.85
N MET A 94 2.03 -12.90 -8.52
CA MET A 94 1.65 -11.77 -7.65
C MET A 94 2.81 -10.99 -7.00
N ILE A 95 4.03 -11.13 -7.52
CA ILE A 95 5.16 -10.24 -7.19
C ILE A 95 5.03 -8.92 -7.98
N SER A 96 4.05 -8.10 -7.61
CA SER A 96 4.09 -6.67 -7.92
C SER A 96 3.70 -5.91 -6.66
N PHE A 97 4.69 -5.24 -6.07
CA PHE A 97 4.56 -4.38 -4.91
C PHE A 97 3.74 -3.14 -5.28
N SER A 98 2.42 -3.30 -5.42
CA SER A 98 1.50 -2.17 -5.57
C SER A 98 0.87 -1.85 -4.23
N THR A 99 1.32 -0.74 -3.67
CA THR A 99 0.72 0.02 -2.57
C THR A 99 -0.80 0.15 -2.76
N SER A 100 -1.59 -0.66 -2.07
CA SER A 100 -3.05 -0.60 -2.11
C SER A 100 -3.58 0.50 -1.19
N GLY A 101 -3.69 1.72 -1.70
CA GLY A 101 -4.67 2.70 -1.23
C GLY A 101 -6.05 2.38 -1.84
N PRO A 102 -7.17 2.74 -1.18
CA PRO A 102 -8.50 2.38 -1.64
C PRO A 102 -8.94 3.37 -2.72
N SER A 103 -8.72 3.03 -3.99
CA SER A 103 -9.38 3.75 -5.09
C SER A 103 -10.69 3.03 -5.44
N GLU A 104 -11.78 3.58 -4.92
CA GLU A 104 -13.11 3.44 -5.49
C GLU A 104 -13.05 3.69 -7.00
N LYS A 105 -13.44 2.70 -7.81
CA LYS A 105 -14.16 2.88 -9.10
C LYS A 105 -14.38 1.52 -9.78
N LYS A 106 -15.66 1.13 -9.77
CA LYS A 106 -16.35 0.32 -10.79
C LYS A 106 -15.60 -0.89 -11.35
N LYS A 107 -15.80 -2.06 -10.74
CA LYS A 107 -15.72 -3.36 -11.45
C LYS A 107 -17.11 -3.97 -11.54
N SER A 108 -17.65 -3.93 -12.75
CA SER A 108 -18.69 -4.83 -13.24
C SER A 108 -18.21 -6.30 -13.12
N PRO A 109 -19.11 -7.27 -12.92
CA PRO A 109 -18.75 -8.62 -12.54
C PRO A 109 -18.43 -9.44 -13.78
N ALA A 110 -17.15 -9.67 -14.07
CA ALA A 110 -16.73 -10.70 -15.02
C ALA A 110 -16.11 -11.86 -14.22
N LYS A 111 -16.98 -12.70 -13.66
CA LYS A 111 -16.61 -14.07 -13.30
C LYS A 111 -16.12 -14.74 -14.57
N ALA A 112 -14.82 -15.00 -14.65
CA ALA A 112 -14.22 -15.86 -15.65
C ALA A 112 -14.85 -17.26 -15.48
N THR A 113 -15.88 -17.51 -16.28
CA THR A 113 -16.37 -18.86 -16.51
C THR A 113 -15.31 -19.54 -17.36
N ASP A 114 -14.75 -20.62 -16.83
CA ASP A 114 -13.95 -21.61 -17.53
C ASP A 114 -14.86 -22.33 -18.56
N THR A 115 -15.32 -21.58 -19.55
CA THR A 115 -16.16 -22.08 -20.63
C THR A 115 -15.19 -22.49 -21.71
N LYS A 116 -15.12 -23.80 -21.96
CA LYS A 116 -14.48 -24.41 -23.13
C LYS A 116 -14.63 -23.47 -24.33
N ARG A 117 -13.55 -22.80 -24.72
CA ARG A 117 -13.50 -21.96 -25.92
C ARG A 117 -13.60 -22.89 -27.11
N THR A 118 -14.82 -23.17 -27.55
CA THR A 118 -15.08 -23.93 -28.76
C THR A 118 -14.65 -23.07 -29.94
N ARG A 119 -13.76 -23.61 -30.77
CA ARG A 119 -13.36 -23.03 -32.04
C ARG A 119 -14.62 -22.79 -32.89
N ARG A 120 -14.92 -21.53 -33.20
CA ARG A 120 -15.99 -21.20 -34.15
C ARG A 120 -15.64 -21.70 -35.55
N ASP A 121 -16.66 -21.82 -36.40
CA ASP A 121 -16.43 -22.11 -37.81
C ASP A 121 -15.60 -21.00 -38.44
N ARG A 122 -14.77 -21.37 -39.42
CA ARG A 122 -13.86 -20.42 -40.07
C ARG A 122 -14.65 -19.33 -40.79
N GLY A 123 -15.73 -19.67 -41.50
CA GLY A 123 -16.52 -18.68 -42.25
C GLY A 123 -17.17 -17.63 -41.35
N GLU A 124 -17.81 -18.07 -40.25
CA GLU A 124 -18.41 -17.16 -39.27
C GLU A 124 -17.39 -16.21 -38.64
N MET A 125 -16.16 -16.70 -38.40
CA MET A 125 -15.11 -15.86 -37.83
C MET A 125 -14.59 -14.79 -38.78
N GLU A 126 -14.51 -15.09 -40.07
CA GLU A 126 -14.11 -14.10 -41.08
C GLU A 126 -15.11 -12.94 -41.11
N GLU A 127 -16.42 -13.21 -41.09
CA GLU A 127 -17.47 -12.19 -41.01
C GLU A 127 -17.36 -11.33 -39.73
N ILE A 128 -17.11 -11.95 -38.58
CA ILE A 128 -16.94 -11.24 -37.32
C ILE A 128 -15.70 -10.33 -37.35
N VAL A 129 -14.59 -10.82 -37.92
CA VAL A 129 -13.38 -10.03 -38.08
C VAL A 129 -13.65 -8.82 -38.97
N PHE A 130 -14.32 -8.99 -40.12
CA PHE A 130 -14.70 -7.86 -40.98
C PHE A 130 -15.54 -6.82 -40.22
N LYS A 131 -16.57 -7.25 -39.49
CA LYS A 131 -17.41 -6.35 -38.68
C LYS A 131 -16.65 -5.63 -37.57
N LEU A 132 -15.63 -6.25 -36.98
CA LEU A 132 -14.77 -5.58 -36.00
C LEU A 132 -13.94 -4.48 -36.66
N PHE A 133 -13.40 -4.72 -37.84
CA PHE A 133 -12.60 -3.74 -38.58
C PHE A 133 -13.41 -2.56 -39.14
N GLU A 134 -14.73 -2.71 -39.33
CA GLU A 134 -15.62 -1.56 -39.59
C GLU A 134 -15.67 -0.57 -38.42
N ARG A 135 -15.51 -1.04 -37.18
CA ARG A 135 -15.53 -0.18 -35.99
C ARG A 135 -14.26 0.64 -35.84
N GLN A 136 -13.11 0.05 -36.17
CA GLN A 136 -11.82 0.73 -36.18
C GLN A 136 -10.86 0.04 -37.16
N PRO A 137 -10.01 0.82 -37.87
CA PRO A 137 -9.16 0.28 -38.92
C PRO A 137 -8.05 -0.65 -38.41
N ASN A 138 -7.72 -0.59 -37.12
CA ASN A 138 -6.61 -1.29 -36.51
C ASN A 138 -7.06 -2.00 -35.23
N TRP A 139 -6.67 -3.26 -35.06
CA TRP A 139 -6.96 -4.04 -33.86
C TRP A 139 -5.71 -4.73 -33.32
N SER A 140 -5.51 -4.73 -31.99
CA SER A 140 -4.45 -5.52 -31.37
C SER A 140 -4.90 -6.99 -31.21
N LEU A 141 -3.95 -7.93 -31.22
CA LEU A 141 -4.23 -9.35 -31.02
C LEU A 141 -5.00 -9.60 -29.71
N ARG A 142 -4.59 -8.92 -28.64
CA ARG A 142 -5.21 -9.03 -27.32
C ARG A 142 -6.69 -8.63 -27.35
N ASN A 143 -7.01 -7.52 -28.02
CA ASN A 143 -8.37 -7.02 -28.10
C ASN A 143 -9.26 -7.96 -28.93
N LEU A 144 -8.74 -8.51 -30.03
CA LEU A 144 -9.48 -9.47 -30.85
C LEU A 144 -9.79 -10.76 -30.07
N ILE A 145 -8.85 -11.25 -29.25
CA ILE A 145 -9.10 -12.42 -28.37
C ILE A 145 -10.22 -12.11 -27.37
N GLN A 146 -10.25 -10.91 -26.80
CA GLN A 146 -11.28 -10.51 -25.84
C GLN A 146 -12.66 -10.34 -26.50
N GLU A 147 -12.73 -9.75 -27.69
CA GLU A 147 -13.98 -9.52 -28.41
C GLU A 147 -14.57 -10.82 -29.01
N THR A 148 -13.73 -11.75 -29.43
CA THR A 148 -14.17 -12.99 -30.11
C THR A 148 -14.24 -14.22 -29.19
N ASP A 149 -13.57 -14.15 -28.03
CA ASP A 149 -13.33 -15.25 -27.09
C ASP A 149 -12.76 -16.52 -27.75
N GLN A 150 -11.98 -16.34 -28.84
CA GLN A 150 -11.33 -17.42 -29.56
C GLN A 150 -9.88 -17.65 -29.08
N PRO A 151 -9.37 -18.90 -29.19
CA PRO A 151 -7.96 -19.18 -28.92
C PRO A 151 -7.03 -18.34 -29.82
N GLU A 152 -5.93 -17.84 -29.22
CA GLU A 152 -4.95 -17.00 -29.90
C GLU A 152 -4.43 -17.61 -31.21
N GLN A 153 -4.16 -18.92 -31.18
CA GLN A 153 -3.63 -19.62 -32.35
C GLN A 153 -4.62 -19.65 -33.52
N PHE A 154 -5.92 -19.87 -33.24
CA PHE A 154 -6.94 -19.91 -34.27
C PHE A 154 -7.14 -18.54 -34.92
N LEU A 155 -7.13 -17.49 -34.10
CA LEU A 155 -7.24 -16.13 -34.60
C LEU A 155 -6.01 -15.74 -35.44
N LYS A 156 -4.80 -16.15 -35.05
CA LYS A 156 -3.58 -15.94 -35.84
C LYS A 156 -3.66 -16.58 -37.23
N ASP A 157 -4.23 -17.76 -37.34
CA ASP A 157 -4.41 -18.44 -38.63
C ASP A 157 -5.35 -17.64 -39.55
N ILE A 158 -6.48 -17.14 -39.02
CA ILE A 158 -7.43 -16.31 -39.79
C ILE A 158 -6.82 -14.95 -40.16
N LEU A 159 -6.14 -14.30 -39.21
CA LEU A 159 -5.50 -13.00 -39.44
C LEU A 159 -4.36 -13.07 -40.46
N LYS A 160 -3.65 -14.20 -40.56
CA LYS A 160 -2.62 -14.42 -41.58
C LYS A 160 -3.18 -14.36 -43.00
N ASP A 161 -4.42 -14.81 -43.17
CA ASP A 161 -5.08 -14.84 -44.47
C ASP A 161 -5.74 -13.49 -44.81
N LEU A 162 -6.38 -12.83 -43.84
CA LEU A 162 -7.17 -11.61 -44.09
C LEU A 162 -6.45 -10.27 -43.82
N CYS A 163 -5.45 -10.25 -42.94
CA CYS A 163 -4.88 -9.03 -42.38
C CYS A 163 -3.39 -8.87 -42.67
N VAL A 164 -2.90 -7.64 -42.54
CA VAL A 164 -1.49 -7.24 -42.52
C VAL A 164 -1.12 -6.86 -41.10
N TYR A 165 0.04 -7.30 -40.63
CA TYR A 165 0.55 -6.94 -39.31
C TYR A 165 1.45 -5.70 -39.38
N ASN A 166 1.11 -4.67 -38.60
CA ASN A 166 1.82 -3.41 -38.56
C ASN A 166 3.04 -3.53 -37.64
N ASN A 167 4.22 -3.68 -38.25
CA ASN A 167 5.50 -3.80 -37.54
C ASN A 167 6.16 -2.46 -37.14
N LYS A 168 5.68 -1.33 -37.68
CA LYS A 168 6.28 -0.01 -37.51
C LYS A 168 5.21 1.08 -37.45
N GLY A 169 5.58 2.24 -36.90
CA GLY A 169 4.72 3.43 -36.83
C GLY A 169 3.79 3.44 -35.62
N THR A 170 2.87 4.41 -35.58
CA THR A 170 1.94 4.62 -34.45
C THR A 170 1.02 3.43 -34.18
N ASN A 171 0.78 2.59 -35.19
CA ASN A 171 -0.05 1.38 -35.10
C ASN A 171 0.80 0.11 -34.94
N GLN A 172 2.04 0.23 -34.43
CA GLN A 172 2.88 -0.94 -34.20
C GLN A 172 2.19 -1.93 -33.25
N GLY A 173 2.15 -3.21 -33.63
CA GLY A 173 1.51 -4.26 -32.83
C GLY A 173 0.02 -4.47 -33.11
N THR A 174 -0.53 -3.82 -34.15
CA THR A 174 -1.91 -4.03 -34.59
C THR A 174 -1.97 -4.78 -35.92
N TYR A 175 -3.12 -5.41 -36.15
CA TYR A 175 -3.52 -5.95 -37.44
C TYR A 175 -4.43 -4.94 -38.13
N GLU A 176 -4.32 -4.90 -39.45
CA GLU A 176 -5.18 -4.12 -40.34
C GLU A 176 -5.66 -5.01 -41.49
N LEU A 177 -6.88 -4.82 -41.99
CA LEU A 177 -7.34 -5.60 -43.15
C LEU A 177 -6.46 -5.33 -44.37
N LYS A 178 -6.17 -6.38 -45.15
CA LYS A 178 -5.52 -6.25 -46.46
C LYS A 178 -6.29 -5.23 -47.30
N PRO A 179 -5.59 -4.39 -48.10
CA PRO A 179 -6.23 -3.34 -48.88
C PRO A 179 -7.28 -3.88 -49.87
N GLU A 180 -7.14 -5.12 -50.30
CA GLU A 180 -8.09 -5.85 -51.16
C GLU A 180 -9.48 -5.97 -50.54
N TYR A 181 -9.58 -6.11 -49.22
CA TYR A 181 -10.86 -6.26 -48.52
C TYR A 181 -11.41 -4.95 -47.95
N ARG A 182 -10.65 -3.83 -48.02
CA ARG A 182 -11.12 -2.53 -47.51
C ARG A 182 -12.12 -1.82 -48.44
N LYS A 183 -12.53 -2.42 -49.57
CA LYS A 183 -13.27 -1.73 -50.64
C LYS A 183 -14.46 -2.49 -51.24
N SER A 184 -14.99 -3.52 -50.59
CA SER A 184 -16.11 -4.31 -51.12
C SER A 184 -17.46 -4.05 -50.45
N GLY A 185 -17.73 -2.79 -50.06
CA GLY A 185 -19.05 -2.34 -49.60
C GLY A 185 -19.59 -1.24 -50.51
N ASP A 186 -20.25 -1.64 -51.59
CA ASP A 186 -21.27 -0.87 -52.31
C ASP A 186 -22.62 -1.50 -51.95
#